data_AF-A0A0G0H6Y3-F1
#
_entry.id   AF-A0A0G0H6Y3-F1
#
_cell.length_a   1.000
_cell.length_b   1.000
_cell.length_c   1.000
_cell.angle_alpha   90.00
_cell.angle_beta   90.00
_cell.angle_gamma   90.00
#
_symmetry.space_group_name_H-M   'P 1'
#
loop_
_entity.id
_entity.type
_entity.pdbx_description
1 polymer ?
#
loop_
_entity_poly.entity_id
_entity_poly.type
_entity_poly.pdbx_seq_one_letter_code
_entity_poly.pdbx_strand_id
1 'polypeptide(L)'
;MACAIAYAELLKKEGVDTETVLPGSLNKSITEKIKKWKLNFSINPGFKNAKYILVDISDPKFFADFVKEKDVIEVFDHRTGFENYWKERIGSKAKIETVGSCTTLIWEEFEKRVKPLKITETSARLLSTATVSNTLNFNASVTTKRDIRAYKNLKSFSHLPENWVERYFETKKKSHPKIQSKQFFKIQKVWVREVLI
;
A
#
# COMPACT_ATOMS: atom_id res chain seq x y z
N MET A 1 -0.62 -4.50 1.73
CA MET A 1 -2.11 -4.64 1.67
C MET A 1 -2.83 -3.31 1.56
N ALA A 2 -2.57 -2.36 2.46
CA ALA A 2 -3.27 -1.07 2.51
C ALA A 2 -3.24 -0.30 1.18
N CYS A 3 -2.05 -0.18 0.56
CA CYS A 3 -1.85 0.63 -0.64
C CYS A 3 -2.80 0.28 -1.79
N ALA A 4 -2.97 -0.98 -2.16
CA ALA A 4 -3.85 -1.31 -3.29
C ALA A 4 -5.30 -1.61 -2.92
N ILE A 5 -5.66 -1.70 -1.65
CA ILE A 5 -7.08 -1.49 -1.30
C ILE A 5 -7.43 -0.02 -1.55
N ALA A 6 -6.61 0.90 -1.04
CA ALA A 6 -6.88 2.34 -1.19
C ALA A 6 -6.77 2.81 -2.64
N TYR A 7 -5.76 2.35 -3.38
CA TYR A 7 -5.60 2.71 -4.79
C TYR A 7 -6.73 2.13 -5.66
N ALA A 8 -7.33 0.98 -5.28
CA ALA A 8 -8.55 0.44 -5.92
C ALA A 8 -9.73 1.32 -5.71
N GLU A 9 -9.86 1.86 -4.50
CA GLU A 9 -10.89 2.82 -4.24
C GLU A 9 -10.69 4.10 -5.07
N LEU A 10 -9.46 4.60 -5.21
CA LEU A 10 -9.15 5.76 -6.05
C LEU A 10 -9.60 5.52 -7.49
N LEU A 11 -9.13 4.44 -8.09
CA LEU A 11 -9.39 4.15 -9.51
C LEU A 11 -10.88 3.88 -9.78
N LYS A 12 -11.60 3.27 -8.82
CA LYS A 12 -13.06 3.13 -8.90
C LYS A 12 -13.79 4.48 -8.88
N LYS A 13 -13.29 5.46 -8.13
CA LYS A 13 -13.87 6.82 -8.14
C LYS A 13 -13.65 7.54 -9.46
N GLU A 14 -12.63 7.16 -10.22
CA GLU A 14 -12.38 7.64 -11.58
C GLU A 14 -13.14 6.84 -12.65
N GLY A 15 -14.04 5.94 -12.23
CA GLY A 15 -14.87 5.17 -13.15
C GLY A 15 -14.18 3.93 -13.70
N VAL A 16 -13.06 3.50 -13.10
CA VAL A 16 -12.37 2.30 -13.55
C VAL A 16 -12.83 1.06 -12.83
N ASP A 17 -13.12 0.03 -13.63
CA ASP A 17 -13.33 -1.31 -13.14
C ASP A 17 -12.02 -1.95 -12.67
N THR A 18 -11.96 -2.24 -11.36
CA THR A 18 -10.76 -2.74 -10.69
C THR A 18 -11.08 -3.76 -9.62
N GLU A 19 -10.17 -4.70 -9.46
CA GLU A 19 -10.13 -5.61 -8.33
C GLU A 19 -8.80 -5.47 -7.59
N THR A 20 -8.84 -5.70 -6.28
CA THR A 20 -7.63 -5.82 -5.48
C THR A 20 -7.24 -7.30 -5.41
N VAL A 21 -6.02 -7.64 -5.82
CA VAL A 21 -5.52 -9.02 -5.74
C VAL A 21 -4.36 -9.13 -4.74
N LEU A 22 -4.51 -10.01 -3.73
CA LEU A 22 -3.50 -10.34 -2.72
C LEU A 22 -3.18 -11.85 -2.80
N PRO A 23 -2.24 -12.27 -3.65
CA PRO A 23 -1.98 -13.70 -3.86
C PRO A 23 -1.24 -14.38 -2.70
N GLY A 24 -0.71 -13.60 -1.75
CA GLY A 24 0.01 -14.11 -0.58
C GLY A 24 -0.82 -14.03 0.70
N SER A 25 -0.50 -14.88 1.68
CA SER A 25 -1.09 -14.81 3.02
C SER A 25 -0.81 -13.46 3.68
N LEU A 26 -1.77 -12.99 4.50
CA LEU A 26 -1.56 -11.77 5.26
C LEU A 26 -0.49 -11.99 6.34
N ASN A 27 0.51 -11.11 6.40
CA ASN A 27 1.55 -11.13 7.42
C ASN A 27 1.01 -10.65 8.78
N LYS A 28 1.81 -10.87 9.82
CA LYS A 28 1.45 -10.57 11.21
C LYS A 28 1.27 -9.07 11.52
N SER A 29 1.72 -8.17 10.65
CA SER A 29 1.45 -6.73 10.81
C SER A 29 -0.04 -6.40 10.61
N ILE A 30 -0.79 -7.32 9.98
CA ILE A 30 -2.24 -7.26 9.85
C ILE A 30 -2.87 -8.04 10.99
N THR A 31 -3.19 -7.33 12.07
CA THR A 31 -3.77 -7.91 13.29
C THR A 31 -5.22 -8.36 13.06
N GLU A 32 -5.75 -9.21 13.95
CA GLU A 32 -7.15 -9.64 13.90
C GLU A 32 -8.14 -8.46 13.90
N LYS A 33 -7.78 -7.36 14.56
CA LYS A 33 -8.59 -6.13 14.54
C LYS A 33 -8.63 -5.49 13.15
N ILE A 34 -7.52 -5.49 12.41
CA ILE A 34 -7.46 -4.96 11.04
C ILE A 34 -8.22 -5.89 10.08
N LYS A 35 -8.12 -7.22 10.26
CA LYS A 35 -8.87 -8.19 9.43
C LYS A 35 -10.39 -7.99 9.49
N LYS A 36 -10.91 -7.45 10.60
CA LYS A 36 -12.33 -7.11 10.77
C LYS A 36 -12.78 -5.85 10.01
N TRP A 37 -11.89 -5.07 9.40
CA TRP A 37 -12.21 -3.81 8.72
C TRP A 37 -12.87 -3.95 7.33
N LYS A 38 -13.58 -5.05 7.04
CA LYS A 38 -14.23 -5.31 5.74
C LYS A 38 -13.27 -5.09 4.56
N LEU A 39 -12.27 -5.95 4.46
CA LEU A 39 -11.26 -5.89 3.40
C LEU A 39 -11.82 -6.59 2.14
N ASN A 40 -11.84 -5.91 1.00
CA ASN A 40 -12.28 -6.49 -0.27
C ASN A 40 -11.06 -6.80 -1.14
N PHE A 41 -10.77 -8.08 -1.34
CA PHE A 41 -9.72 -8.55 -2.24
C PHE A 41 -9.92 -10.02 -2.62
N SER A 42 -9.32 -10.41 -3.74
CA SER A 42 -9.23 -11.79 -4.21
C SER A 42 -7.78 -12.29 -4.12
N ILE A 43 -7.57 -13.61 -4.11
CA ILE A 43 -6.20 -14.19 -4.18
C ILE A 43 -5.72 -14.40 -5.62
N ASN A 44 -6.66 -14.56 -6.55
CA ASN A 44 -6.42 -14.70 -7.98
C ASN A 44 -7.13 -13.57 -8.72
N PRO A 45 -6.63 -13.15 -9.90
CA PRO A 45 -7.35 -12.21 -10.74
C PRO A 45 -8.62 -12.85 -11.33
N GLY A 46 -9.72 -12.11 -11.32
CA GLY A 46 -10.98 -12.47 -11.97
C GLY A 46 -11.03 -12.08 -13.45
N PHE A 47 -10.22 -11.12 -13.89
CA PHE A 47 -10.21 -10.65 -15.28
C PHE A 47 -9.31 -11.48 -16.19
N LYS A 48 -9.78 -11.77 -17.42
CA LYS A 48 -8.92 -12.28 -18.49
C LYS A 48 -8.08 -11.14 -19.09
N ASN A 49 -6.81 -11.41 -19.40
CA ASN A 49 -5.87 -10.44 -20.00
C ASN A 49 -5.74 -9.12 -19.20
N ALA A 50 -5.72 -9.21 -17.88
CA ALA A 50 -5.63 -8.06 -16.99
C ALA A 50 -4.32 -7.26 -17.20
N LYS A 51 -4.43 -5.94 -16.99
CA LYS A 51 -3.27 -5.06 -16.78
C LYS A 51 -3.07 -4.84 -15.28
N TYR A 52 -1.82 -4.70 -14.85
CA TYR A 52 -1.45 -4.69 -13.45
C TYR A 52 -0.85 -3.35 -13.03
N ILE A 53 -1.29 -2.82 -11.88
CA ILE A 53 -0.60 -1.74 -11.17
C ILE A 53 0.00 -2.28 -9.90
N LEU A 54 1.29 -2.03 -9.76
CA LEU A 54 2.15 -2.50 -8.70
C LEU A 54 2.19 -1.52 -7.55
N VAL A 55 1.95 -1.98 -6.33
CA VAL A 55 2.14 -1.14 -5.15
C VAL A 55 2.92 -1.87 -4.06
N ASP A 56 3.85 -1.17 -3.44
CA ASP A 56 4.76 -1.69 -2.41
C ASP A 56 5.55 -2.91 -2.91
N ILE A 57 5.86 -2.94 -4.23
CA ILE A 57 6.61 -3.99 -4.93
C ILE A 57 7.06 -3.51 -6.31
N SER A 58 8.35 -3.69 -6.60
CA SER A 58 8.96 -3.34 -7.88
C SER A 58 9.90 -4.42 -8.43
N ASP A 59 10.42 -5.34 -7.59
CA ASP A 59 11.31 -6.40 -8.06
C ASP A 59 10.51 -7.57 -8.70
N PRO A 60 10.70 -7.87 -10.00
CA PRO A 60 9.97 -8.94 -10.69
C PRO A 60 10.11 -10.31 -10.07
N LYS A 61 11.21 -10.59 -9.36
CA LYS A 61 11.41 -11.90 -8.69
C LYS A 61 10.36 -12.19 -7.62
N PHE A 62 9.67 -11.15 -7.15
CA PHE A 62 8.61 -11.26 -6.16
C PHE A 62 7.22 -11.17 -6.76
N PHE A 63 7.05 -11.16 -8.09
CA PHE A 63 5.72 -11.11 -8.68
C PHE A 63 4.97 -12.42 -8.46
N ALA A 64 3.66 -12.40 -8.69
CA ALA A 64 2.89 -13.64 -8.76
C ALA A 64 2.98 -14.18 -10.19
N ASP A 65 2.91 -15.49 -10.36
CA ASP A 65 3.16 -16.14 -11.67
C ASP A 65 2.22 -15.64 -12.79
N PHE A 66 1.03 -15.17 -12.43
CA PHE A 66 0.07 -14.60 -13.38
C PHE A 66 0.40 -13.15 -13.82
N VAL A 67 1.34 -12.48 -13.14
CA VAL A 67 1.77 -11.11 -13.48
C VAL A 67 2.94 -11.19 -14.44
N LYS A 68 2.69 -10.78 -15.69
CA LYS A 68 3.74 -10.62 -16.70
C LYS A 68 4.18 -9.17 -16.73
N GLU A 69 5.49 -8.93 -16.75
CA GLU A 69 6.07 -7.57 -16.74
C GLU A 69 5.51 -6.68 -17.85
N LYS A 70 5.29 -7.23 -19.05
CA LYS A 70 4.70 -6.51 -20.20
C LYS A 70 3.25 -6.04 -19.98
N ASP A 71 2.57 -6.60 -18.98
CA ASP A 71 1.19 -6.27 -18.64
C ASP A 71 1.11 -5.31 -17.44
N VAL A 72 2.25 -4.89 -16.91
CA VAL A 72 2.37 -3.86 -15.87
C VAL A 72 2.27 -2.48 -16.50
N ILE A 73 1.37 -1.65 -15.98
CA ILE A 73 1.11 -0.31 -16.52
C ILE A 73 1.48 0.83 -15.56
N GLU A 74 1.63 0.55 -14.27
CA GLU A 74 2.04 1.53 -13.26
C GLU A 74 2.71 0.81 -12.08
N VAL A 75 3.65 1.48 -11.41
CA VAL A 75 4.38 0.97 -10.25
C VAL A 75 4.49 2.07 -9.19
N PHE A 76 4.18 1.72 -7.95
CA PHE A 76 4.46 2.49 -6.75
C PHE A 76 5.31 1.65 -5.82
N ASP A 77 6.48 2.12 -5.44
CA ASP A 77 7.29 1.48 -4.41
C ASP A 77 8.07 2.55 -3.67
N HIS A 78 8.51 2.23 -2.46
CA HIS A 78 9.32 3.13 -1.65
C HIS A 78 10.72 2.58 -1.38
N ARG A 79 11.04 1.43 -1.98
CA ARG A 79 12.34 0.77 -1.91
C ARG A 79 13.10 0.99 -3.20
N THR A 80 14.37 1.32 -3.06
CA THR A 80 15.27 1.61 -4.18
C THR A 80 15.73 0.34 -4.89
N GLY A 81 16.16 0.46 -6.14
CA GLY A 81 16.83 -0.59 -6.91
C GLY A 81 16.18 -0.92 -8.26
N PHE A 82 14.97 -0.43 -8.52
CA PHE A 82 14.20 -0.72 -9.75
C PHE A 82 13.66 0.54 -10.44
N GLU A 83 14.11 1.73 -10.04
CA GLU A 83 13.71 3.02 -10.59
C GLU A 83 13.95 3.06 -12.10
N ASN A 84 15.20 2.86 -12.54
CA ASN A 84 15.55 2.90 -13.96
C ASN A 84 14.87 1.78 -14.74
N TYR A 85 14.85 0.57 -14.17
CA TYR A 85 14.23 -0.60 -14.77
C TYR A 85 12.76 -0.33 -15.15
N TRP A 86 11.97 0.25 -14.24
CA TRP A 86 10.56 0.56 -14.54
C TRP A 86 10.41 1.84 -15.34
N LYS A 87 11.26 2.85 -15.12
CA LYS A 87 11.21 4.10 -15.88
C LYS A 87 11.42 3.87 -17.38
N GLU A 88 12.31 2.98 -17.76
CA GLU A 88 12.54 2.59 -19.16
C GLU A 88 11.32 1.88 -19.78
N ARG A 89 10.48 1.24 -18.98
CA ARG A 89 9.33 0.43 -19.44
C ARG A 89 8.02 1.21 -19.48
N ILE A 90 7.74 2.00 -18.45
CA ILE A 90 6.44 2.66 -18.22
C ILE A 90 6.58 4.16 -17.92
N GLY A 91 7.78 4.74 -18.06
CA GLY A 91 8.03 6.17 -17.95
C GLY A 91 7.62 6.75 -16.60
N SER A 92 6.86 7.84 -16.62
CA SER A 92 6.38 8.55 -15.42
C SER A 92 5.39 7.74 -14.58
N LYS A 93 4.93 6.58 -15.06
CA LYS A 93 4.11 5.64 -14.27
C LYS A 93 4.95 4.75 -13.36
N ALA A 94 6.28 4.88 -13.38
CA ALA A 94 7.19 4.29 -12.40
C ALA A 94 7.45 5.27 -11.24
N LYS A 95 6.60 5.23 -10.20
CA LYS A 95 6.71 6.06 -8.99
C LYS A 95 7.41 5.28 -7.89
N ILE A 96 8.72 5.17 -8.02
CA ILE A 96 9.59 4.54 -7.02
C ILE A 96 10.41 5.64 -6.36
N GLU A 97 10.11 5.95 -5.11
CA GLU A 97 10.65 7.14 -4.43
C GLU A 97 11.10 6.84 -3.00
N THR A 98 12.16 7.50 -2.55
CA THR A 98 12.66 7.37 -1.17
C THR A 98 11.73 8.08 -0.18
N VAL A 99 10.72 7.36 0.30
CA VAL A 99 9.82 7.76 1.39
C VAL A 99 9.69 6.63 2.42
N GLY A 100 9.27 6.96 3.65
CA GLY A 100 9.17 6.00 4.74
C GLY A 100 8.08 4.95 4.53
N SER A 101 7.06 5.22 3.72
CA SER A 101 6.04 4.25 3.35
C SER A 101 5.47 4.50 1.95
N CYS A 102 5.18 3.43 1.22
CA CYS A 102 4.45 3.49 -0.05
C CYS A 102 3.06 4.15 0.10
N THR A 103 2.48 4.17 1.32
CA THR A 103 1.20 4.85 1.59
C THR A 103 1.24 6.34 1.29
N THR A 104 2.41 6.96 1.45
CA THR A 104 2.64 8.37 1.15
C THR A 104 2.38 8.66 -0.32
N LEU A 105 2.90 7.82 -1.21
CA LEU A 105 2.71 7.96 -2.65
C LEU A 105 1.24 7.77 -3.05
N ILE A 106 0.57 6.78 -2.45
CA ILE A 106 -0.86 6.54 -2.72
C ILE A 106 -1.72 7.71 -2.22
N TRP A 107 -1.42 8.27 -1.04
CA TRP A 107 -2.13 9.43 -0.54
C TRP A 107 -1.96 10.66 -1.44
N GLU A 108 -0.74 10.89 -1.94
CA GLU A 108 -0.48 11.98 -2.86
C GLU A 108 -1.24 11.84 -4.19
N GLU A 109 -1.48 10.62 -4.66
CA GLU A 109 -2.39 10.38 -5.80
C GLU A 109 -3.84 10.78 -5.49
N PHE A 110 -4.35 10.46 -4.29
CA PHE A 110 -5.68 10.93 -3.86
C PHE A 110 -5.74 12.46 -3.85
N GLU A 111 -4.74 13.12 -3.27
CA GLU A 111 -4.67 14.59 -3.20
C GLU A 111 -4.64 15.23 -4.61
N LYS A 112 -3.97 14.58 -5.55
CA LYS A 112 -3.82 15.05 -6.93
C LYS A 112 -5.08 14.85 -7.77
N ARG A 113 -5.74 13.69 -7.65
CA ARG A 113 -6.70 13.21 -8.66
C ARG A 113 -8.16 13.30 -8.23
N VAL A 114 -8.44 13.24 -6.92
CA VAL A 114 -9.83 13.17 -6.43
C VAL A 114 -10.29 14.54 -5.93
N LYS A 115 -11.25 15.17 -6.64
CA LYS A 115 -11.83 16.48 -6.29
C LYS A 115 -13.37 16.42 -6.28
N PRO A 116 -14.03 16.77 -5.16
CA PRO A 116 -13.47 17.01 -3.84
C PRO A 116 -12.84 15.75 -3.26
N LEU A 117 -11.89 15.90 -2.33
CA LEU A 117 -11.16 14.79 -1.73
C LEU A 117 -12.12 13.81 -1.04
N LYS A 118 -12.16 12.58 -1.54
CA LYS A 118 -13.02 11.50 -1.05
C LYS A 118 -12.21 10.23 -0.90
N ILE A 119 -12.11 9.71 0.32
CA ILE A 119 -11.53 8.41 0.66
C ILE A 119 -12.44 7.77 1.71
N THR A 120 -12.65 6.44 1.66
CA THR A 120 -13.40 5.75 2.69
C THR A 120 -12.64 5.73 4.01
N GLU A 121 -13.38 5.67 5.10
CA GLU A 121 -12.81 5.49 6.44
C GLU A 121 -11.93 4.24 6.50
N THR A 122 -12.34 3.12 5.88
CA THR A 122 -11.54 1.89 5.83
C THR A 122 -10.19 2.11 5.15
N SER A 123 -10.15 2.72 3.97
CA SER A 123 -8.88 3.00 3.29
C SER A 123 -8.01 3.98 4.07
N ALA A 124 -8.60 5.02 4.66
CA ALA A 124 -7.88 5.97 5.50
C ALA A 124 -7.28 5.30 6.75
N ARG A 125 -8.01 4.39 7.41
CA ARG A 125 -7.52 3.57 8.52
C ARG A 125 -6.35 2.69 8.11
N LEU A 126 -6.49 2.02 6.97
CA LEU A 126 -5.47 1.13 6.43
C LEU A 126 -4.18 1.88 6.09
N LEU A 127 -4.29 2.99 5.34
CA LEU A 127 -3.13 3.81 5.00
C LEU A 127 -2.48 4.40 6.25
N SER A 128 -3.26 4.99 7.17
CA SER A 128 -2.72 5.55 8.43
C SER A 128 -1.97 4.50 9.24
N THR A 129 -2.52 3.29 9.35
CA THR A 129 -1.90 2.18 10.10
C THR A 129 -0.64 1.67 9.42
N ALA A 130 -0.65 1.55 8.09
CA ALA A 130 0.51 1.14 7.33
C ALA A 130 1.64 2.18 7.39
N THR A 131 1.33 3.48 7.34
CA THR A 131 2.32 4.56 7.51
C THR A 131 3.06 4.42 8.85
N VAL A 132 2.33 4.32 9.97
CA VAL A 132 2.99 4.17 11.29
C VAL A 132 3.72 2.84 11.42
N SER A 133 3.24 1.77 10.77
CA SER A 133 3.92 0.47 10.79
C SER A 133 5.26 0.51 10.05
N ASN A 134 5.31 1.07 8.83
CA ASN A 134 6.54 1.13 8.02
C ASN A 134 7.54 2.15 8.58
N THR A 135 7.07 3.25 9.13
CA THR A 135 7.91 4.31 9.71
C THR A 135 8.30 4.04 11.18
N LEU A 136 7.87 2.93 11.77
CA LEU A 136 8.05 2.63 13.19
C LEU A 136 7.57 3.79 14.09
N ASN A 137 6.36 4.26 13.82
CA ASN A 137 5.78 5.46 14.41
C ASN A 137 6.71 6.68 14.23
N PHE A 138 7.17 6.91 12.99
CA PHE A 138 8.08 7.99 12.61
C PHE A 138 9.49 7.94 13.21
N ASN A 139 9.89 6.83 13.84
CA ASN A 139 11.24 6.66 14.40
C ASN A 139 12.22 5.95 13.44
N ALA A 140 11.74 5.41 12.32
CA ALA A 140 12.61 4.80 11.32
C ALA A 140 13.42 5.87 10.58
N SER A 141 14.70 5.60 10.30
CA SER A 141 15.61 6.53 9.60
C SER A 141 15.16 6.90 8.19
N VAL A 142 14.33 6.06 7.56
CA VAL A 142 13.75 6.31 6.23
C VAL A 142 12.52 7.22 6.27
N THR A 143 12.05 7.63 7.45
CA THR A 143 10.87 8.50 7.59
C THR A 143 11.15 9.89 7.03
N THR A 144 10.23 10.43 6.25
CA THR A 144 10.30 11.76 5.65
C THR A 144 9.20 12.68 6.15
N LYS A 145 9.35 13.99 5.88
CA LYS A 145 8.29 14.98 6.13
C LYS A 145 7.00 14.69 5.34
N ARG A 146 7.11 14.04 4.17
CA ARG A 146 5.95 13.64 3.36
C ARG A 146 5.13 12.57 4.07
N ASP A 147 5.77 11.60 4.72
CA ASP A 147 5.07 10.57 5.51
C ASP A 147 4.28 11.18 6.67
N ILE A 148 4.88 12.14 7.37
CA ILE A 148 4.23 12.84 8.48
C ILE A 148 3.03 13.67 7.98
N ARG A 149 3.19 14.39 6.85
CA ARG A 149 2.09 15.15 6.22
C ARG A 149 0.94 14.24 5.80
N ALA A 150 1.26 13.16 5.07
CA ALA A 150 0.28 12.20 4.59
C ALA A 150 -0.47 11.57 5.76
N TYR A 151 0.22 11.15 6.83
CA TYR A 151 -0.43 10.62 8.03
C TYR A 151 -1.35 11.64 8.70
N LYS A 152 -0.89 12.88 8.88
CA LYS A 152 -1.71 13.95 9.50
C LYS A 152 -3.00 14.18 8.72
N ASN A 153 -2.92 14.20 7.38
CA ASN A 153 -4.07 14.39 6.52
C ASN A 153 -4.99 13.16 6.52
N LEU A 154 -4.44 11.95 6.45
CA LEU A 154 -5.21 10.70 6.51
C LEU A 154 -5.95 10.52 7.85
N LYS A 155 -5.36 11.02 8.95
CA LYS A 155 -5.92 10.86 10.30
C LYS A 155 -7.34 11.44 10.40
N SER A 156 -7.64 12.56 9.75
CA SER A 156 -8.97 13.18 9.75
C SER A 156 -10.04 12.34 9.05
N PHE A 157 -9.65 11.44 8.13
CA PHE A 157 -10.56 10.53 7.44
C PHE A 157 -10.64 9.16 8.10
N SER A 158 -9.64 8.81 8.92
CA SER A 158 -9.49 7.48 9.48
C SER A 158 -10.44 7.18 10.64
N HIS A 159 -10.88 8.21 11.38
CA HIS A 159 -11.59 8.07 12.65
C HIS A 159 -10.96 6.97 13.55
N LEU A 160 -9.63 6.90 13.56
CA LEU A 160 -8.90 6.00 14.44
C LEU A 160 -8.93 6.59 15.85
N PRO A 161 -9.09 5.75 16.89
CA PRO A 161 -9.01 6.21 18.27
C PRO A 161 -7.62 6.79 18.56
N GLU A 162 -7.54 7.77 19.47
CA GLU A 162 -6.28 8.48 19.74
C GLU A 162 -5.13 7.55 20.12
N ASN A 163 -5.41 6.55 20.95
CA ASN A 163 -4.46 5.51 21.37
C ASN A 163 -4.31 4.36 20.35
N TRP A 164 -4.73 4.53 19.09
CA TRP A 164 -4.64 3.48 18.07
C TRP A 164 -3.21 2.99 17.87
N VAL A 165 -2.26 3.92 17.73
CA VAL A 165 -0.86 3.61 17.41
C VAL A 165 -0.24 2.78 18.53
N GLU A 166 -0.41 3.20 19.78
CA GLU A 166 0.04 2.45 20.97
C GLU A 166 -0.52 1.02 20.96
N ARG A 167 -1.85 0.88 20.89
CA ARG A 167 -2.51 -0.44 20.87
C ARG A 167 -2.06 -1.31 19.71
N TYR A 168 -1.82 -0.72 18.54
CA TYR A 168 -1.31 -1.43 17.37
C TYR A 168 0.07 -2.04 17.65
N PHE A 169 1.01 -1.26 18.19
CA PHE A 169 2.35 -1.74 18.51
C PHE A 169 2.36 -2.73 19.68
N GLU A 170 1.53 -2.55 20.70
CA GLU A 170 1.36 -3.54 21.78
C GLU A 170 0.88 -4.89 21.24
N THR A 171 -0.10 -4.88 20.33
CA THR A 171 -0.61 -6.11 19.70
C THR A 171 0.49 -6.80 18.89
N LYS A 172 1.34 -6.04 18.19
CA LYS A 172 2.51 -6.59 17.47
C LYS A 172 3.55 -7.20 18.41
N LYS A 173 3.79 -6.59 19.58
CA LYS A 173 4.71 -7.13 20.61
C LYS A 173 4.17 -8.42 21.22
N LYS A 174 2.88 -8.49 21.57
CA LYS A 174 2.27 -9.70 22.16
C LYS A 174 2.27 -10.89 21.22
N SER A 175 2.19 -10.65 19.91
CA SER A 175 2.36 -11.70 18.89
C SER A 175 3.82 -12.12 18.66
N HIS A 176 4.78 -11.50 19.35
CA HIS A 176 6.22 -11.74 19.28
C HIS A 176 6.94 -11.52 20.64
N PRO A 177 6.80 -12.42 21.63
CA PRO A 177 7.59 -12.33 22.84
C PRO A 177 9.09 -12.56 22.49
N LYS A 178 9.88 -11.48 22.55
CA LYS A 178 11.35 -11.37 22.38
C LYS A 178 12.03 -12.23 21.30
N ILE A 179 12.44 -11.60 20.19
CA ILE A 179 13.72 -11.91 19.53
C ILE A 179 14.42 -10.58 19.17
N GLN A 180 15.48 -10.25 19.91
CA GLN A 180 16.54 -9.38 19.43
C GLN A 180 17.33 -10.18 18.39
N SER A 181 17.19 -9.85 17.11
CA SER A 181 18.18 -10.00 16.03
C SER A 181 17.46 -10.02 14.67
N LYS A 182 17.89 -9.10 13.80
CA LYS A 182 17.70 -9.08 12.33
C LYS A 182 16.40 -9.70 11.80
N GLN A 183 15.30 -8.95 11.89
CA GLN A 183 14.04 -9.36 11.27
C GLN A 183 14.03 -8.94 9.79
N PHE A 184 14.34 -9.89 8.91
CA PHE A 184 14.06 -9.77 7.48
C PHE A 184 12.53 -9.63 7.28
N PHE A 185 12.11 -8.51 6.69
CA PHE A 185 10.70 -8.25 6.40
C PHE A 185 10.19 -9.22 5.33
N LYS A 186 9.22 -10.08 5.69
CA LYS A 186 8.50 -10.95 4.77
C LYS A 186 7.37 -10.14 4.08
N ILE A 187 7.45 -10.07 2.76
CA ILE A 187 6.74 -9.18 1.82
C ILE A 187 5.23 -9.46 1.78
N GLN A 188 4.41 -8.40 1.69
CA GLN A 188 2.95 -8.45 1.53
C GLN A 188 2.50 -7.72 0.25
N LYS A 189 2.09 -8.47 -0.79
CA LYS A 189 1.80 -8.00 -2.18
C LYS A 189 0.37 -7.44 -2.37
N VAL A 190 0.15 -6.47 -3.27
CA VAL A 190 -1.17 -5.82 -3.56
C VAL A 190 -1.20 -5.13 -4.95
N TRP A 191 -2.33 -5.14 -5.71
CA TRP A 191 -2.44 -4.58 -7.09
C TRP A 191 -3.83 -3.95 -7.44
N VAL A 192 -3.93 -3.02 -8.42
CA VAL A 192 -5.17 -2.31 -8.92
C VAL A 192 -5.05 -1.90 -10.43
N ARG A 193 -6.06 -1.33 -11.16
CA ARG A 193 -6.01 -0.90 -12.59
C ARG A 193 -6.68 0.47 -12.91
N GLU A 194 -6.24 1.22 -13.95
CA GLU A 194 -7.03 2.28 -14.64
C GLU A 194 -7.43 1.83 -16.09
N VAL A 195 -8.60 2.24 -16.61
CA VAL A 195 -9.07 2.09 -18.01
C VAL A 195 -9.03 3.49 -18.63
N LEU A 196 -8.20 3.69 -19.65
CA LEU A 196 -8.29 4.86 -20.52
C LEU A 196 -9.10 4.46 -21.74
N ILE A 197 -10.16 5.23 -22.00
CA ILE A 197 -10.88 5.27 -23.29
C ILE A 197 -9.94 5.90 -24.32
#